data_AF-A0A0K6HZ57-F1
#
_entry.id   AF-A0A0K6HZ57-F1
#
_cell.length_a   1.000
_cell.length_b   1.000
_cell.length_c   1.000
_cell.angle_alpha   90.00
_cell.angle_beta   90.00
_cell.angle_gamma   90.00
#
_symmetry.space_group_name_H-M   'P 1'
#
loop_
_entity.id
_entity.type
_entity.pdbx_description
1 polymer ?
#
loop_
_entity_poly.entity_id
_entity_poly.type
_entity_poly.pdbx_seq_one_letter_code
_entity_poly.pdbx_strand_id
1 'polypeptide(L)'
;MSLAVRHGNSALPVLLDDQLARIVMTEEERQTALRPLDGLDVPSDEGAATQAMAGPPAPSASQVVMRGVKAFVGIILLMIVGAVGFWVWYVTSSSTAFQQPGMEINNMMPEPLNRWGCDQLKARFGHDRAPYGCTAADHQSWK
;
A
#
# COMPACT_ATOMS: atom_id res chain seq x y z
N MET A 1 23.21 -30.82 -10.58
CA MET A 1 22.63 -29.74 -9.76
C MET A 1 21.67 -30.41 -8.80
N SER A 2 21.93 -30.37 -7.50
CA SER A 2 21.05 -30.97 -6.48
C SER A 2 20.28 -29.87 -5.76
N LEU A 3 19.06 -30.18 -5.33
CA LEU A 3 18.20 -29.28 -4.56
C LEU A 3 18.04 -29.82 -3.14
N ALA A 4 18.25 -28.97 -2.15
CA ALA A 4 17.93 -29.27 -0.77
C ALA A 4 16.52 -28.75 -0.47
N VAL A 5 15.57 -29.66 -0.19
CA VAL A 5 14.17 -29.31 0.10
C VAL A 5 13.82 -29.70 1.53
N ARG A 6 13.20 -28.78 2.26
CA ARG A 6 12.68 -29.02 3.61
C ARG A 6 11.28 -29.61 3.51
N HIS A 7 11.13 -30.89 3.88
CA HIS A 7 9.85 -31.57 3.91
C HIS A 7 9.17 -31.36 5.28
N GLY A 8 7.85 -31.13 5.32
CA GLY A 8 7.16 -30.52 6.47
C GLY A 8 7.34 -31.18 7.85
N ASN A 9 7.67 -32.47 7.91
CA ASN A 9 7.92 -33.20 9.16
C ASN A 9 9.36 -33.73 9.30
N SER A 10 10.30 -33.37 8.42
CA SER A 10 11.70 -33.81 8.55
C SER A 10 12.55 -32.76 9.26
N ALA A 11 13.29 -33.18 10.28
CA ALA A 11 14.24 -32.33 11.00
C ALA A 11 15.39 -31.86 10.10
N LEU A 12 15.75 -32.67 9.08
CA LEU A 12 16.83 -32.40 8.14
C LEU A 12 16.29 -32.24 6.71
N PRO A 13 16.89 -31.36 5.88
CA PRO A 13 16.55 -31.24 4.47
C PRO A 13 16.90 -32.52 3.71
N VAL A 14 16.04 -32.92 2.77
CA VAL A 14 16.28 -34.08 1.91
C VAL A 14 16.96 -33.61 0.63
N LEU A 15 18.04 -34.29 0.24
CA LEU A 15 18.73 -34.06 -1.03
C LEU A 15 17.98 -34.78 -2.15
N LEU A 16 17.56 -34.00 -3.14
CA LEU A 16 16.87 -34.48 -4.33
C LEU A 16 17.77 -34.27 -5.56
N ASP A 17 17.69 -35.21 -6.50
CA ASP A 17 18.28 -35.05 -7.83
C ASP A 17 17.43 -34.13 -8.72
N ASP A 18 17.87 -33.94 -9.96
CA ASP A 18 17.20 -33.14 -10.98
C ASP A 18 15.84 -33.71 -11.43
N GLN A 19 15.59 -34.99 -11.12
CA GLN A 19 14.30 -35.67 -11.34
C GLN A 19 13.43 -35.68 -10.08
N LEU A 20 13.82 -34.96 -9.02
CA LEU A 20 13.15 -34.94 -7.71
C LEU A 20 13.10 -36.32 -7.03
N ALA A 21 13.97 -37.25 -7.40
CA ALA A 21 14.12 -38.52 -6.71
C ALA A 21 15.12 -38.38 -5.56
N ARG A 22 14.90 -39.19 -4.52
CA ARG A 22 15.81 -39.25 -3.37
C ARG A 22 17.11 -39.93 -3.81
N ILE A 23 18.23 -39.24 -3.63
CA ILE A 23 19.55 -39.79 -3.91
C ILE A 23 19.87 -40.87 -2.85
N VAL A 24 20.08 -42.11 -3.29
CA VAL A 24 20.55 -43.20 -2.44
C VAL A 24 22.07 -43.24 -2.52
N MET A 25 22.76 -42.90 -1.43
CA MET A 25 24.23 -42.93 -1.36
C MET A 25 24.69 -44.09 -0.47
N THR A 26 25.71 -44.81 -0.94
CA THR A 26 26.43 -45.78 -0.10
C THR A 26 27.19 -45.07 1.03
N GLU A 27 27.58 -45.81 2.07
CA GLU A 27 28.32 -45.23 3.22
C GLU A 27 29.65 -44.58 2.78
N GLU A 28 30.35 -45.23 1.85
CA GLU A 28 31.66 -44.78 1.35
C GLU A 28 31.54 -43.47 0.56
N GLU A 29 30.52 -43.35 -0.30
CA GLU A 29 30.22 -42.13 -1.04
C GLU A 29 29.81 -41.00 -0.10
N ARG A 30 29.07 -41.32 0.97
CA ARG A 30 28.67 -40.35 1.99
C ARG A 30 29.87 -39.77 2.71
N GLN A 31 30.79 -40.61 3.18
CA GLN A 31 31.99 -40.13 3.87
C GLN A 31 32.88 -39.29 2.95
N THR A 32 32.99 -39.67 1.67
CA THR A 32 33.74 -38.89 0.68
C THR A 32 33.12 -37.51 0.45
N ALA A 33 31.79 -37.43 0.39
CA ALA A 33 31.05 -36.18 0.23
C ALA A 33 31.11 -35.28 1.48
N LEU A 34 31.21 -35.88 2.68
CA LEU A 34 31.28 -35.16 3.95
C LEU A 34 32.70 -34.70 4.33
N ARG A 35 33.75 -35.30 3.75
CA ARG A 35 35.16 -34.95 4.02
C ARG A 35 35.49 -33.45 4.00
N PRO A 36 34.92 -32.63 3.09
CA PRO A 36 35.16 -31.19 3.09
C PRO A 36 34.54 -30.43 4.29
N LEU A 37 33.63 -31.06 5.03
CA LEU A 37 32.88 -30.46 6.13
C LEU A 37 33.42 -30.85 7.53
N ASP A 38 34.30 -31.86 7.63
CA ASP A 38 34.83 -32.42 8.89
C ASP A 38 35.55 -31.43 9.83
N GLY A 39 35.86 -30.21 9.35
CA GLY A 39 36.51 -29.15 10.13
C GLY A 39 35.67 -27.90 10.33
N LEU A 40 34.41 -27.90 9.89
CA LEU A 40 33.51 -26.77 10.15
C LEU A 40 32.94 -26.91 11.56
N ASP A 41 33.01 -25.81 12.32
CA ASP A 41 32.38 -25.70 13.63
C ASP A 41 30.86 -25.58 13.44
N VAL A 42 30.24 -26.71 13.09
CA VAL A 42 28.79 -26.84 12.97
C VAL A 42 28.25 -27.04 14.39
N PRO A 43 27.35 -26.16 14.87
CA PRO A 43 26.77 -26.32 16.18
C PRO A 43 26.17 -27.72 16.30
N SER A 44 26.73 -28.53 17.21
CA SER A 44 26.32 -29.93 17.44
C SER A 44 24.92 -30.00 18.05
N ASP A 45 24.50 -28.89 18.66
CA ASP A 45 23.13 -28.68 19.10
C ASP A 45 22.23 -28.37 17.91
N GLU A 46 21.32 -29.29 17.61
CA GLU A 46 20.25 -29.10 16.63
C GLU A 46 19.49 -27.77 16.87
N GLY A 47 19.37 -27.35 18.14
CA GLY A 47 18.77 -26.08 18.52
C GLY A 47 19.51 -24.85 18.00
N ALA A 48 20.85 -24.87 18.03
CA ALA A 48 21.70 -23.75 17.59
C ALA A 48 21.72 -23.62 16.06
N ALA A 49 21.75 -24.74 15.33
CA ALA A 49 21.61 -24.75 13.87
C ALA A 49 20.21 -24.24 13.44
N THR A 50 19.16 -24.60 14.18
CA THR A 50 17.79 -24.13 13.92
C THR A 50 17.64 -22.62 14.15
N GLN A 51 18.33 -22.08 15.15
CA GLN A 51 18.38 -20.64 15.42
C GLN A 51 19.18 -19.85 14.38
N ALA A 52 20.32 -20.38 13.92
CA ALA A 52 21.12 -19.74 12.88
C ALA A 52 20.42 -19.64 11.52
N MET A 53 19.49 -20.56 11.24
CA MET A 53 18.65 -20.55 10.03
C MET A 53 17.30 -19.84 10.21
N ALA A 54 16.97 -19.38 11.43
CA ALA A 54 15.75 -18.63 11.67
C ALA A 54 15.95 -17.19 11.18
N GLY A 55 15.34 -16.87 10.03
CA GLY A 55 15.19 -15.48 9.59
C GLY A 55 14.48 -14.62 10.66
N PRO A 56 14.49 -13.28 10.51
CA PRO A 56 13.80 -12.40 11.45
C PRO A 56 12.35 -12.86 11.66
N PRO A 57 11.84 -12.81 12.91
CA PRO A 57 10.51 -13.32 13.22
C PRO A 57 9.47 -12.64 12.33
N ALA A 58 8.56 -13.44 11.76
CA ALA A 58 7.47 -12.92 10.95
C ALA A 58 6.69 -11.86 11.73
N PRO A 59 6.27 -10.74 11.09
CA PRO A 59 5.51 -9.71 11.77
C PRO A 59 4.22 -10.32 12.33
N SER A 60 3.87 -9.94 13.54
CA SER A 60 2.60 -10.36 14.14
C SER A 60 1.41 -9.88 13.32
N ALA A 61 0.30 -10.62 13.36
CA ALA A 61 -0.91 -10.25 12.64
C ALA A 61 -1.38 -8.83 12.97
N SER A 62 -1.24 -8.40 14.23
CA SER A 62 -1.56 -7.04 14.68
C SER A 62 -0.71 -5.96 14.02
N GLN A 63 0.59 -6.22 13.78
CA GLN A 63 1.48 -5.30 13.08
C GLN A 63 1.11 -5.17 11.59
N VAL A 64 0.73 -6.26 10.93
CA VAL A 64 0.28 -6.23 9.53
C VAL A 64 -1.03 -5.44 9.40
N VAL A 65 -2.00 -5.70 10.27
CA VAL A 65 -3.28 -4.97 10.30
C VAL A 65 -3.07 -3.48 10.56
N MET A 66 -2.28 -3.13 11.58
CA MET A 66 -2.00 -1.74 11.92
C MET A 66 -1.33 -0.98 10.77
N ARG A 67 -0.41 -1.60 10.03
CA ARG A 67 0.21 -1.00 8.84
C ARG A 67 -0.81 -0.75 7.74
N GLY A 68 -1.71 -1.70 7.50
CA GLY A 68 -2.81 -1.55 6.55
C GLY A 68 -3.74 -0.39 6.91
N VAL A 69 -4.17 -0.31 8.18
CA VAL A 69 -5.04 0.76 8.68
C VAL A 69 -4.37 2.13 8.51
N LYS A 70 -3.09 2.25 8.89
CA LYS A 70 -2.34 3.51 8.73
C LYS A 70 -2.24 3.93 7.26
N ALA A 71 -1.96 3.00 6.36
CA ALA A 71 -1.91 3.29 4.94
C ALA A 71 -3.27 3.76 4.40
N PHE A 72 -4.35 3.07 4.77
CA PHE A 72 -5.71 3.42 4.36
C PHE A 72 -6.12 4.82 4.83
N VAL A 73 -5.91 5.14 6.12
CA VAL A 73 -6.18 6.47 6.67
C VAL A 73 -5.33 7.53 6.00
N GLY A 74 -4.04 7.24 5.74
CA GLY A 74 -3.15 8.14 5.02
C GLY A 74 -3.65 8.48 3.61
N ILE A 75 -4.15 7.47 2.87
CA ILE A 75 -4.73 7.68 1.53
C ILE A 75 -5.99 8.55 1.61
N ILE A 76 -6.89 8.29 2.56
CA ILE A 76 -8.10 9.10 2.75
C ILE A 76 -7.73 10.57 3.03
N LEU A 77 -6.78 10.81 3.94
CA LEU A 77 -6.33 12.16 4.27
C LEU A 77 -5.74 12.87 3.04
N LEU A 78 -4.93 12.17 2.24
CA LEU A 78 -4.37 12.72 1.00
C LEU A 78 -5.47 13.13 0.02
N MET A 79 -6.51 12.29 -0.14
CA MET A 79 -7.65 12.60 -1.02
C MET A 79 -8.44 13.82 -0.53
N ILE A 80 -8.67 13.94 0.78
CA ILE A 80 -9.37 15.10 1.37
C ILE A 80 -8.57 16.37 1.13
N VAL A 81 -7.26 16.37 1.41
CA VAL A 81 -6.39 17.53 1.20
C VAL A 81 -6.35 17.90 -0.28
N GLY A 82 -6.26 16.92 -1.17
CA GLY A 82 -6.31 17.14 -2.62
C GLY A 82 -7.62 17.77 -3.08
N ALA A 83 -8.76 17.27 -2.60
CA ALA A 83 -10.08 17.80 -2.93
C ALA A 83 -10.28 19.24 -2.44
N VAL A 84 -9.86 19.54 -1.21
CA VAL A 84 -9.93 20.90 -0.64
C VAL A 84 -9.00 21.86 -1.40
N GLY A 85 -7.76 21.45 -1.66
CA GLY A 85 -6.81 22.27 -2.41
C GLY A 85 -7.29 22.57 -3.82
N PHE A 86 -7.83 21.56 -4.51
CA PHE A 86 -8.47 21.73 -5.82
C PHE A 86 -9.67 22.66 -5.75
N TRP A 87 -10.54 22.53 -4.75
CA TRP A 87 -11.71 23.40 -4.58
C TRP A 87 -11.30 24.86 -4.36
N VAL A 88 -10.31 25.12 -3.51
CA VAL A 88 -9.77 26.48 -3.32
C VAL A 88 -9.27 27.04 -4.65
N TRP A 89 -8.44 26.29 -5.38
CA TRP A 89 -7.97 26.71 -6.70
C TRP A 89 -9.14 26.96 -7.68
N TYR A 90 -10.16 26.12 -7.66
CA TYR A 90 -11.35 26.28 -8.51
C TYR A 90 -12.04 27.63 -8.26
N VAL A 91 -12.38 27.92 -6.99
CA VAL A 91 -13.13 29.15 -6.66
C VAL A 91 -12.30 30.42 -6.78
N THR A 92 -10.97 30.36 -6.61
CA THR A 92 -10.10 31.55 -6.69
C THR A 92 -9.45 31.77 -8.06
N SER A 93 -9.19 30.71 -8.81
CA SER A 93 -8.20 30.75 -9.91
C SER A 93 -8.61 30.02 -11.18
N SER A 94 -9.65 29.18 -11.16
CA SER A 94 -10.13 28.52 -12.38
C SER A 94 -10.44 29.53 -13.49
N SER A 95 -10.12 29.19 -14.75
CA SER A 95 -10.46 30.00 -15.92
C SER A 95 -11.94 29.98 -16.28
N THR A 96 -12.72 29.06 -15.69
CA THR A 96 -14.17 28.92 -15.93
C THR A 96 -14.94 28.61 -14.65
N ALA A 97 -16.17 29.12 -14.56
CA ALA A 97 -17.11 28.79 -13.49
C ALA A 97 -17.76 27.39 -13.68
N PHE A 98 -17.81 26.86 -14.90
CA PHE A 98 -18.60 25.67 -15.25
C PHE A 98 -17.76 24.39 -15.32
N GLN A 99 -16.96 24.14 -14.29
CA GLN A 99 -16.16 22.91 -14.20
C GLN A 99 -16.84 21.91 -13.26
N GLN A 100 -17.29 20.77 -13.80
CA GLN A 100 -18.16 19.83 -13.07
C GLN A 100 -17.60 19.39 -11.71
N PRO A 101 -16.33 18.96 -11.57
CA PRO A 101 -15.81 18.57 -10.25
C PRO A 101 -15.80 19.71 -9.24
N GLY A 102 -15.47 20.93 -9.67
CA GLY A 102 -15.44 22.11 -8.80
C GLY A 102 -16.84 22.52 -8.33
N MET A 103 -17.81 22.49 -9.24
CA MET A 103 -19.22 22.78 -8.92
C MET A 103 -19.79 21.80 -7.90
N GLU A 104 -19.57 20.49 -8.09
CA GLU A 104 -20.05 19.47 -7.16
C GLU A 104 -19.44 19.63 -5.76
N ILE A 105 -18.12 19.83 -5.69
CA ILE A 105 -17.46 20.04 -4.39
C ILE A 105 -18.00 21.31 -3.73
N ASN A 106 -18.14 22.41 -4.49
CA ASN A 106 -18.67 23.65 -3.94
C ASN A 106 -20.10 23.48 -3.42
N ASN A 107 -20.97 22.77 -4.15
CA ASN A 107 -22.34 22.48 -3.75
C ASN A 107 -22.43 21.65 -2.45
N MET A 108 -21.46 20.76 -2.22
CA MET A 108 -21.39 19.94 -1.00
C MET A 108 -20.79 20.67 0.21
N MET A 109 -20.17 21.85 0.01
CA MET A 109 -19.57 22.61 1.11
C MET A 109 -20.63 23.09 2.11
N PRO A 110 -20.29 23.15 3.42
CA PRO A 110 -21.10 23.83 4.42
C PRO A 110 -21.46 25.25 3.99
N GLU A 111 -22.66 25.72 4.35
CA GLU A 111 -23.23 26.97 3.85
C GLU A 111 -22.24 28.17 3.87
N PRO A 112 -21.46 28.43 4.95
CA PRO A 112 -20.54 29.55 4.96
C PRO A 112 -19.42 29.44 3.90
N LEU A 113 -18.89 28.24 3.70
CA LEU A 113 -17.84 27.99 2.71
C LEU A 113 -18.38 28.00 1.29
N ASN A 114 -19.58 27.46 1.09
CA ASN A 114 -20.27 27.50 -0.19
C ASN A 114 -20.56 28.95 -0.63
N ARG A 115 -21.09 29.79 0.28
CA ARG A 115 -21.33 31.23 0.01
C ARG A 115 -20.03 31.94 -0.36
N TRP A 116 -18.99 31.77 0.45
CA TRP A 116 -17.68 32.35 0.15
C TRP A 116 -17.14 31.91 -1.22
N GLY A 117 -17.22 30.62 -1.54
CA GLY A 117 -16.82 30.10 -2.85
C GLY A 117 -17.61 30.71 -4.00
N CYS A 118 -18.92 30.88 -3.82
CA CYS A 118 -19.79 31.54 -4.80
C CYS A 118 -19.44 33.02 -4.97
N ASP A 119 -19.10 33.75 -3.90
CA ASP A 119 -18.66 35.14 -3.97
C ASP A 119 -17.36 35.29 -4.78
N GLN A 120 -16.39 34.39 -4.56
CA GLN A 120 -15.13 34.38 -5.31
C GLN A 120 -15.32 34.09 -6.81
N LEU A 121 -16.27 33.21 -7.14
CA LEU A 121 -16.65 32.94 -8.52
C LEU A 121 -17.40 34.14 -9.13
N LYS A 122 -18.37 34.71 -8.41
CA LYS A 122 -19.17 35.86 -8.84
C LYS A 122 -18.33 37.10 -9.11
N ALA A 123 -17.30 37.35 -8.30
CA ALA A 123 -16.38 38.46 -8.50
C ALA A 123 -15.70 38.44 -9.88
N ARG A 124 -15.58 37.25 -10.51
CA ARG A 124 -14.89 37.06 -11.79
C ARG A 124 -15.84 36.77 -12.94
N PHE A 125 -16.93 36.05 -12.67
CA PHE A 125 -17.88 35.55 -13.68
C PHE A 125 -19.30 36.12 -13.51
N GLY A 126 -19.50 37.14 -12.67
CA GLY A 126 -20.82 37.67 -12.33
C GLY A 126 -21.61 38.29 -13.50
N HIS A 127 -20.99 38.44 -14.67
CA HIS A 127 -21.65 38.85 -15.91
C HIS A 127 -22.39 37.70 -16.61
N ASP A 128 -22.08 36.44 -16.26
CA ASP A 128 -22.73 35.24 -16.76
C ASP A 128 -23.73 34.68 -15.72
N ARG A 129 -24.51 33.67 -16.15
CA ARG A 129 -25.36 32.87 -15.24
C ARG A 129 -24.53 32.18 -14.16
N ALA A 130 -25.12 31.96 -13.00
CA ALA A 130 -24.46 31.24 -11.91
C ALA A 130 -24.25 29.75 -12.24
N PRO A 131 -23.11 29.15 -11.83
CA PRO A 131 -22.89 27.71 -11.94
C PRO A 131 -23.73 26.94 -10.90
N TYR A 132 -23.91 25.64 -11.13
CA TYR A 132 -24.54 24.74 -10.17
C TYR A 132 -23.84 24.83 -8.80
N GLY A 133 -24.64 24.84 -7.72
CA GLY A 133 -24.16 25.10 -6.36
C GLY A 133 -24.09 26.59 -5.97
N CYS A 134 -24.23 27.52 -6.93
CA CYS A 134 -24.27 28.97 -6.71
C CYS A 134 -25.52 29.67 -7.27
N THR A 135 -26.44 28.92 -7.86
CA THR A 135 -27.71 29.46 -8.39
C THR A 135 -28.69 29.80 -7.27
N ALA A 136 -29.44 30.89 -7.45
CA ALA A 136 -30.65 31.20 -6.70
C ALA A 136 -31.82 30.27 -7.13
N ALA A 137 -33.01 30.53 -6.60
CA ALA A 137 -34.21 29.71 -6.87
C ALA A 137 -34.65 29.70 -8.35
N ASP A 138 -34.19 30.65 -9.16
CA ASP A 138 -34.46 30.73 -10.59
C ASP A 138 -33.48 29.90 -11.47
N HIS A 139 -32.53 29.20 -10.84
CA HIS A 139 -31.52 28.37 -11.49
C HIS A 139 -30.60 29.12 -12.49
N GLN A 140 -30.60 30.45 -12.46
CA GLN A 140 -29.79 31.28 -13.36
C GLN A 140 -29.07 32.41 -12.63
N SER A 141 -29.75 33.08 -11.70
CA SER A 141 -29.17 34.17 -10.95
C SER A 141 -28.21 33.66 -9.88
N TRP A 142 -27.26 34.51 -9.50
CA TRP A 142 -26.36 34.25 -8.38
C TRP A 142 -27.11 34.40 -7.05
N LYS A 143 -26.93 33.42 -6.15
CA LYS A 143 -27.41 33.50 -4.77
C LYS A 143 -26.54 34.40 -3.88
#